data_AF-Q7K2X0-F1
#
_entry.id   AF-Q7K2X0-F1
#
_cell.length_a   1.000
_cell.length_b   1.000
_cell.length_c   1.000
_cell.angle_alpha   90.00
_cell.angle_beta   90.00
_cell.angle_gamma   90.00
#
_symmetry.space_group_name_H-M   'P 1'
#
loop_
_entity.id
_entity.type
_entity.pdbx_description
1 polymer ?
#
loop_
_entity_poly.entity_id
_entity_poly.type
_entity_poly.pdbx_seq_one_letter_code
_entity_poly.pdbx_strand_id
1 'polypeptide(L)'
;MAMLTRLTSSGTTTVAGAPGSPKGLQRFQNYISAFLWPGTQRQRRKSTHLDPMDCFTNDLVTRKTQKWEELRDSLIKRPSSGNLEADANCNVGTQRKAGSTSFSQNVGLMSKGMMSDLKALRSPQLGLDIRSLSQAQLDNLLMATLEIKNKLDFLYLIRQCIRCNLLPSNEVFVSCLKYLSAQRKLQQLEALAETCRQLEHPFSQTYADLAPFRAIALWNNGNADVALMTLHRGYGVSMTSEEGRRMARSAFRTISEETLAQKSEAVLVSLLEVARAIHREHKDIFVVACVWKQCFASDWFCDQKSASELFEHYKELQELVERRASSLCSSFLARNNVDAVHRLIEAFLQHQQRLACSSCLSLLFNYQYMRKDLRACAEIVKSCSELEMPLNELQNEQFLSLFLDQSDPVDSSGMASKYKAPKSFQYKF
;
A
#
# COMPACT_ATOMS: atom_id res chain seq x y z
N MET A 1 -56.17 9.03 6.78
CA MET A 1 -56.27 9.02 5.31
C MET A 1 -55.36 7.91 4.82
N ALA A 2 -55.94 6.74 4.57
CA ALA A 2 -56.12 6.14 3.22
C ALA A 2 -54.76 5.68 2.66
N MET A 3 -54.48 4.43 2.33
CA MET A 3 -55.24 3.24 1.94
C MET A 3 -54.15 2.13 1.90
N LEU A 4 -54.29 0.93 2.46
CA LEU A 4 -54.86 -0.21 1.74
C LEU A 4 -54.89 -1.43 2.68
N THR A 5 -56.09 -1.99 2.81
CA THR A 5 -56.44 -3.22 3.51
C THR A 5 -56.97 -4.22 2.48
N ARG A 6 -56.48 -5.47 2.49
CA ARG A 6 -57.09 -6.73 1.97
C ARG A 6 -55.93 -7.72 1.82
N LEU A 7 -55.91 -8.91 2.42
CA LEU A 7 -56.94 -9.94 2.38
C LEU A 7 -56.97 -10.77 3.68
N THR A 8 -58.18 -11.13 4.05
CA THR A 8 -58.64 -11.93 5.19
C THR A 8 -58.89 -13.39 4.80
N SER A 9 -59.05 -14.23 5.83
CA SER A 9 -59.65 -15.58 5.86
C SER A 9 -58.61 -16.72 5.67
N SER A 10 -58.50 -17.76 6.49
CA SER A 10 -59.35 -18.32 7.56
C SER A 10 -58.49 -19.20 8.47
N GLY A 11 -58.87 -19.38 9.75
CA GLY A 11 -58.34 -20.48 10.58
C GLY A 11 -58.02 -20.12 12.03
N THR A 12 -59.05 -20.14 12.87
CA THR A 12 -59.03 -20.35 14.34
C THR A 12 -58.02 -21.44 14.75
N THR A 13 -57.19 -21.33 15.80
CA THR A 13 -57.55 -21.30 17.22
C THR A 13 -56.34 -20.91 18.11
N THR A 14 -56.58 -19.97 19.03
CA THR A 14 -56.09 -19.88 20.44
C THR A 14 -54.71 -20.43 20.83
N VAL A 15 -53.81 -19.57 21.32
CA VAL A 15 -53.45 -19.41 22.76
C VAL A 15 -52.29 -18.39 22.88
N ALA A 16 -52.41 -17.57 23.92
CA ALA A 16 -51.66 -16.38 24.27
C ALA A 16 -50.13 -16.55 24.49
N GLY A 17 -49.40 -15.44 24.31
CA GLY A 17 -48.02 -15.27 24.77
C GLY A 17 -47.38 -13.99 24.24
N ALA A 18 -47.61 -12.87 24.93
CA ALA A 18 -47.00 -11.57 24.69
C ALA A 18 -45.45 -11.59 24.84
N PRO A 19 -44.72 -10.64 24.22
CA PRO A 19 -43.30 -10.76 23.87
C PRO A 19 -42.38 -10.32 25.02
N GLY A 20 -41.22 -10.98 25.18
CA GLY A 20 -40.21 -10.60 26.19
C GLY A 20 -39.43 -11.75 26.83
N SER A 21 -39.50 -12.97 26.29
CA SER A 21 -38.85 -14.14 26.90
C SER A 21 -37.50 -14.46 26.23
N PRO A 22 -36.40 -14.63 27.00
CA PRO A 22 -35.07 -15.05 26.50
C PRO A 22 -35.06 -16.41 25.77
N LYS A 23 -36.22 -17.10 25.74
CA LYS A 23 -36.44 -18.31 24.95
C LYS A 23 -36.37 -18.07 23.44
N GLY A 24 -36.59 -16.84 22.94
CA GLY A 24 -36.43 -16.51 21.52
C GLY A 24 -34.98 -16.63 21.05
N LEU A 25 -34.05 -16.06 21.81
CA LEU A 25 -32.61 -16.12 21.53
C LEU A 25 -32.08 -17.55 21.67
N GLN A 26 -32.57 -18.30 22.65
CA GLN A 26 -32.14 -19.69 22.85
C GLN A 26 -32.69 -20.64 21.77
N ARG A 27 -33.91 -20.40 21.27
CA ARG A 27 -34.43 -21.09 20.08
C ARG A 27 -33.59 -20.75 18.84
N PHE A 28 -33.21 -19.49 18.66
CA PHE A 28 -32.33 -19.06 17.58
C PHE A 28 -30.95 -19.72 17.66
N GLN A 29 -30.33 -19.78 18.84
CA GLN A 29 -29.08 -20.52 19.06
C GLN A 29 -29.22 -22.01 18.75
N ASN A 30 -30.35 -22.63 19.12
CA ASN A 30 -30.63 -24.04 18.81
C ASN A 30 -30.84 -24.28 17.30
N TYR A 31 -31.48 -23.36 16.57
CA TYR A 31 -31.62 -23.46 15.12
C TYR A 31 -30.29 -23.27 14.38
N ILE A 32 -29.46 -22.32 14.82
CA ILE A 32 -28.11 -22.10 14.25
C ILE A 32 -27.22 -23.34 14.46
N SER A 33 -27.25 -23.93 15.66
CA SER A 33 -26.46 -25.12 15.96
C SER A 33 -26.95 -26.37 15.21
N ALA A 34 -28.25 -26.48 14.92
CA ALA A 34 -28.80 -27.54 14.07
C ALA A 34 -28.46 -27.36 12.58
N PHE A 35 -28.34 -26.12 12.08
CA PHE A 35 -28.05 -25.83 10.68
C PHE A 35 -26.55 -25.90 10.34
N LEU A 36 -25.66 -25.46 11.25
CA LEU A 36 -24.23 -25.38 11.00
C LEU A 36 -23.47 -26.71 11.22
N TRP A 37 -24.08 -27.73 11.81
CA TRP A 37 -23.36 -28.94 12.25
C TRP A 37 -24.03 -30.28 11.86
N PRO A 38 -24.22 -30.59 10.56
CA PRO A 38 -24.43 -31.98 10.14
C PRO A 38 -23.10 -32.73 10.30
N GLY A 39 -23.08 -33.72 11.20
CA GLY A 39 -21.87 -34.31 11.77
C GLY A 39 -20.81 -34.79 10.78
N THR A 40 -19.55 -34.54 11.12
CA THR A 40 -18.40 -35.33 10.64
C THR A 40 -17.35 -35.45 11.75
N GLN A 41 -17.21 -36.67 12.27
CA GLN A 41 -16.01 -37.09 12.97
C GLN A 41 -14.83 -37.17 11.97
N ARG A 42 -13.61 -36.98 12.51
CA ARG A 42 -12.34 -37.68 12.19
C ARG A 42 -11.18 -36.85 11.63
N GLN A 43 -10.09 -36.99 12.40
CA GLN A 43 -8.65 -37.01 12.05
C GLN A 43 -7.82 -35.72 12.15
N ARG A 44 -7.36 -35.50 13.40
CA ARG A 44 -6.02 -34.99 13.72
C ARG A 44 -4.93 -35.70 12.88
N ARG A 45 -4.06 -34.94 12.20
CA ARG A 45 -2.68 -35.36 11.94
C ARG A 45 -1.70 -34.22 12.22
N LYS A 46 -0.63 -34.60 12.92
CA LYS A 46 0.53 -33.84 13.39
C LYS A 46 1.62 -33.75 12.30
N SER A 47 2.63 -32.91 12.61
CA SER A 47 4.02 -32.82 12.10
C SER A 47 4.27 -31.76 11.03
N THR A 48 4.90 -30.61 11.34
CA THR A 48 6.37 -30.42 11.53
C THR A 48 7.20 -31.00 10.39
N HIS A 49 7.22 -30.30 9.27
CA HIS A 49 8.28 -30.39 8.30
C HIS A 49 8.70 -28.95 7.99
N LEU A 50 9.81 -28.51 8.58
CA LEU A 50 10.53 -27.31 8.10
C LEU A 50 11.00 -27.66 6.68
N ASP A 51 10.57 -26.87 5.71
CA ASP A 51 10.91 -27.07 4.31
C ASP A 51 12.41 -26.75 4.13
N PRO A 52 13.22 -27.58 3.45
CA PRO A 52 14.61 -27.25 3.11
C PRO A 52 14.77 -25.87 2.46
N MET A 53 13.70 -25.36 1.82
CA MET A 53 13.64 -24.00 1.31
C MET A 53 13.79 -22.94 2.42
N ASP A 54 13.17 -23.12 3.60
CA ASP A 54 13.25 -22.17 4.71
C ASP A 54 14.66 -22.10 5.33
N CYS A 55 15.43 -23.20 5.30
CA CYS A 55 16.84 -23.20 5.70
C CYS A 55 17.72 -22.42 4.70
N PHE A 56 17.53 -22.62 3.39
CA PHE A 56 18.28 -21.88 2.37
C PHE A 56 17.97 -20.38 2.41
N THR A 57 16.70 -20.06 2.66
CA THR A 57 16.16 -18.71 2.85
C THR A 57 16.84 -18.02 4.04
N ASN A 58 16.92 -18.68 5.21
CA ASN A 58 17.65 -18.15 6.38
C ASN A 58 19.17 -17.94 6.14
N ASP A 59 19.83 -18.85 5.41
CA ASP A 59 21.25 -18.71 5.05
C ASP A 59 21.49 -17.54 4.07
N LEU A 60 20.54 -17.29 3.16
CA LEU A 60 20.59 -16.15 2.25
C LEU A 60 20.37 -14.82 3.00
N VAL A 61 19.40 -14.79 3.92
CA VAL A 61 19.10 -13.66 4.79
C VAL A 61 20.32 -13.28 5.62
N THR A 62 20.95 -14.24 6.31
CA THR A 62 22.14 -13.98 7.14
C THR A 62 23.32 -13.43 6.33
N ARG A 63 23.61 -13.98 5.14
CA ARG A 63 24.66 -13.43 4.25
C ARG A 63 24.36 -12.01 3.78
N LYS A 64 23.09 -11.68 3.56
CA LYS A 64 22.68 -10.34 3.11
C LYS A 64 22.69 -9.32 4.25
N THR A 65 22.25 -9.69 5.44
CA THR A 65 22.42 -8.90 6.67
C THR A 65 23.90 -8.59 6.92
N GLN A 66 24.80 -9.57 6.82
CA GLN A 66 26.23 -9.33 6.98
C GLN A 66 26.77 -8.35 5.92
N LYS A 67 26.38 -8.52 4.64
CA LYS A 67 26.76 -7.57 3.59
C LYS A 67 26.23 -6.16 3.86
N TRP A 68 25.05 -6.05 4.44
CA TRP A 68 24.49 -4.75 4.85
C TRP A 68 25.31 -4.11 5.98
N GLU A 69 25.74 -4.88 6.97
CA GLU A 69 26.62 -4.40 8.04
C GLU A 69 27.98 -3.93 7.49
N GLU A 70 28.58 -4.67 6.55
CA GLU A 70 29.81 -4.28 5.87
C GLU A 70 29.65 -2.99 5.04
N LEU A 71 28.54 -2.87 4.30
CA LEU A 71 28.22 -1.65 3.56
C LEU A 71 27.98 -0.47 4.49
N ARG A 72 27.22 -0.67 5.57
CA ARG A 72 26.99 0.34 6.60
C ARG A 72 28.32 0.83 7.19
N ASP A 73 29.20 -0.08 7.57
CA ASP A 73 30.45 0.26 8.25
C ASP A 73 31.48 0.92 7.29
N SER A 74 31.54 0.49 6.03
CA SER A 74 32.37 1.12 5.00
C SER A 74 31.88 2.52 4.62
N LEU A 75 30.58 2.77 4.69
CA LEU A 75 29.96 4.05 4.35
C LEU A 75 29.87 5.04 5.53
N ILE A 76 29.90 4.56 6.78
CA ILE A 76 30.01 5.40 7.99
C ILE A 76 31.46 5.84 8.21
N LYS A 77 32.45 5.03 7.79
CA LYS A 77 33.84 5.47 7.71
C LYS A 77 34.00 6.46 6.55
N ARG A 78 33.82 7.75 6.89
CA ARG A 78 34.05 8.91 6.01
C ARG A 78 35.39 8.71 5.27
N PRO A 79 35.42 8.68 3.93
CA PRO A 79 36.68 8.59 3.21
C PRO A 79 37.38 9.93 3.32
N SER A 80 38.38 9.99 4.20
CA SER A 80 39.46 10.95 4.09
C SER A 80 40.18 10.72 2.75
N SER A 81 40.11 11.73 1.89
CA SER A 81 41.01 12.04 0.76
C SER A 81 41.15 11.01 -0.37
N GLY A 82 40.86 11.47 -1.61
CA GLY A 82 41.71 11.15 -2.76
C GLY A 82 41.05 10.49 -3.98
N ASN A 83 40.80 11.33 -4.99
CA ASN A 83 40.93 11.10 -6.44
C ASN A 83 39.87 10.28 -7.21
N LEU A 84 39.24 11.03 -8.12
CA LEU A 84 38.41 10.64 -9.26
C LEU A 84 39.28 10.23 -10.45
N GLU A 85 38.97 9.12 -11.12
CA GLU A 85 39.03 8.92 -12.58
C GLU A 85 37.91 7.91 -12.91
N ALA A 86 36.79 8.34 -13.50
CA ALA A 86 36.53 8.41 -14.93
C ALA A 86 36.64 7.03 -15.62
N ASP A 87 35.51 6.38 -15.87
CA ASP A 87 35.34 5.70 -17.16
C ASP A 87 33.88 5.52 -17.56
N ALA A 88 33.66 5.74 -18.86
CA ALA A 88 32.39 5.78 -19.53
C ALA A 88 32.08 4.45 -20.23
N ASN A 89 30.80 4.34 -20.60
CA ASN A 89 30.30 3.63 -21.78
C ASN A 89 29.83 2.17 -21.58
N CYS A 90 28.50 1.99 -21.55
CA CYS A 90 27.85 0.95 -22.35
C CYS A 90 26.37 1.29 -22.56
N ASN A 91 25.98 1.33 -23.83
CA ASN A 91 24.63 1.47 -24.35
C ASN A 91 24.18 0.09 -24.88
N VAL A 92 22.92 -0.01 -25.33
CA VAL A 92 22.22 -1.22 -25.85
C VAL A 92 21.46 -1.95 -24.73
N GLY A 93 20.13 -2.06 -24.69
CA GLY A 93 19.10 -1.88 -25.70
C GLY A 93 18.26 -3.15 -25.75
N THR A 94 17.09 -3.20 -25.09
CA THR A 94 16.06 -4.19 -25.45
C THR A 94 14.67 -3.71 -25.04
N GLN A 95 13.84 -3.46 -26.06
CA GLN A 95 12.41 -3.25 -25.99
C GLN A 95 11.70 -4.56 -25.58
N ARG A 96 10.71 -4.51 -24.68
CA ARG A 96 9.56 -5.43 -24.72
C ARG A 96 8.29 -4.79 -24.20
N LYS A 97 7.44 -4.46 -25.18
CA LYS A 97 5.97 -4.37 -25.24
C LYS A 97 5.17 -4.01 -23.98
N ALA A 98 4.57 -2.83 -24.06
CA ALA A 98 3.48 -2.33 -23.24
C ALA A 98 2.15 -3.06 -23.49
N GLY A 99 1.45 -3.38 -22.40
CA GLY A 99 0.01 -3.60 -22.37
C GLY A 99 -0.69 -2.28 -22.06
N SER A 100 -1.44 -1.80 -23.04
CA SER A 100 -2.31 -0.62 -23.03
C SER A 100 -3.47 -0.79 -22.05
N THR A 101 -3.74 0.23 -21.21
CA THR A 101 -5.11 0.65 -20.86
C THR A 101 -5.15 2.13 -20.44
N SER A 102 -5.70 2.97 -21.31
CA SER A 102 -6.64 4.08 -21.03
C SER A 102 -6.26 5.17 -20.01
N PHE A 103 -5.67 6.27 -20.49
CA PHE A 103 -5.81 7.62 -19.89
C PHE A 103 -5.95 8.75 -20.94
N SER A 104 -6.22 8.41 -22.21
CA SER A 104 -6.10 9.33 -23.35
C SER A 104 -7.37 10.13 -23.68
N GLN A 105 -8.26 10.42 -22.73
CA GLN A 105 -9.53 11.12 -23.00
C GLN A 105 -9.62 12.57 -22.52
N ASN A 106 -8.56 13.16 -21.94
CA ASN A 106 -8.59 14.56 -21.47
C ASN A 106 -7.76 15.55 -22.31
N VAL A 107 -7.38 15.20 -23.54
CA VAL A 107 -6.60 16.09 -24.43
C VAL A 107 -7.55 16.98 -25.25
N GLY A 108 -8.10 18.01 -24.61
CA GLY A 108 -9.05 18.94 -25.26
C GLY A 108 -8.89 20.43 -24.94
N LEU A 109 -7.97 20.82 -24.05
CA LEU A 109 -7.86 22.20 -23.53
C LEU A 109 -6.46 22.82 -23.61
N MET A 110 -5.60 22.36 -24.53
CA MET A 110 -4.38 23.11 -24.84
C MET A 110 -4.69 24.24 -25.82
N SER A 111 -4.39 25.48 -25.44
CA SER A 111 -4.56 26.64 -26.32
C SER A 111 -3.70 26.47 -27.58
N LYS A 112 -4.21 26.94 -28.73
CA LYS A 112 -3.47 26.88 -30.02
C LYS A 112 -2.06 27.49 -29.91
N GLY A 113 -1.86 28.48 -29.02
CA GLY A 113 -0.56 29.10 -28.74
C GLY A 113 0.45 28.13 -28.12
N MET A 114 0.03 27.32 -27.14
CA MET A 114 0.93 26.33 -26.53
C MET A 114 1.35 25.25 -27.55
N MET A 115 0.44 24.86 -28.45
CA MET A 115 0.78 23.93 -29.53
C MET A 115 1.72 24.54 -30.58
N SER A 116 1.63 25.85 -30.87
CA SER A 116 2.61 26.51 -31.75
C SER A 116 3.99 26.58 -31.08
N ASP A 117 4.04 26.87 -29.79
CA ASP A 117 5.30 26.95 -29.03
C ASP A 117 5.96 25.57 -28.93
N LEU A 118 5.18 24.51 -28.70
CA LEU A 118 5.67 23.13 -28.74
C LEU A 118 6.09 22.68 -30.15
N LYS A 119 5.44 23.19 -31.21
CA LYS A 119 5.91 22.96 -32.58
C LYS A 119 7.21 23.71 -32.86
N ALA A 120 7.40 24.89 -32.28
CA ALA A 120 8.67 25.61 -32.36
C ALA A 120 9.80 24.89 -31.61
N LEU A 121 9.49 24.20 -30.49
CA LEU A 121 10.45 23.35 -29.78
C LEU A 121 10.95 22.14 -30.59
N ARG A 122 10.20 21.66 -31.59
CA ARG A 122 10.52 20.44 -32.34
C ARG A 122 11.67 20.56 -33.35
N SER A 123 12.24 21.75 -33.55
CA SER A 123 13.47 21.89 -34.35
C SER A 123 14.69 21.96 -33.43
N PRO A 124 15.65 21.01 -33.50
CA PRO A 124 16.88 21.02 -32.69
C PRO A 124 17.84 22.20 -33.00
N GLN A 125 17.39 23.18 -33.79
CA GLN A 125 18.17 24.29 -34.34
C GLN A 125 17.54 25.67 -34.07
N LEU A 126 16.37 25.77 -33.42
CA LEU A 126 15.88 27.07 -32.92
C LEU A 126 16.28 27.25 -31.45
N GLY A 127 17.25 28.15 -31.24
CA GLY A 127 17.78 28.54 -29.94
C GLY A 127 16.76 29.24 -29.07
N LEU A 128 15.83 28.48 -28.48
CA LEU A 128 15.02 28.94 -27.36
C LEU A 128 15.96 29.15 -26.17
N ASP A 129 16.40 30.40 -26.02
CA ASP A 129 17.18 30.84 -24.88
C ASP A 129 16.22 31.10 -23.72
N ILE A 130 16.19 30.19 -22.75
CA ILE A 130 15.31 30.31 -21.58
C ILE A 130 15.54 31.60 -20.79
N ARG A 131 16.67 32.30 -21.00
CA ARG A 131 16.99 33.58 -20.37
C ARG A 131 16.02 34.70 -20.73
N SER A 132 15.32 34.60 -21.86
CA SER A 132 14.32 35.60 -22.28
C SER A 132 12.90 35.29 -21.78
N LEU A 133 12.69 34.11 -21.20
CA LEU A 133 11.37 33.68 -20.73
C LEU A 133 11.10 34.22 -19.33
N SER A 134 9.88 34.67 -19.09
CA SER A 134 9.41 34.91 -17.72
C SER A 134 9.23 33.58 -16.97
N GLN A 135 9.25 33.63 -15.63
CA GLN A 135 9.04 32.45 -14.78
C GLN A 135 7.77 31.69 -15.15
N ALA A 136 6.66 32.41 -15.38
CA ALA A 136 5.38 31.83 -15.76
C ALA A 136 5.43 31.13 -17.13
N GLN A 137 6.18 31.69 -18.09
CA GLN A 137 6.36 31.05 -19.41
C GLN A 137 7.19 29.78 -19.30
N LEU A 138 8.28 29.80 -18.52
CA LEU A 138 9.09 28.61 -18.27
C LEU A 138 8.28 27.50 -17.59
N ASP A 139 7.52 27.86 -16.56
CA ASP A 139 6.67 26.94 -15.80
C ASP A 139 5.59 26.30 -16.69
N ASN A 140 4.89 27.11 -17.49
CA ASN A 140 3.89 26.63 -18.43
C ASN A 140 4.50 25.69 -19.49
N LEU A 141 5.70 26.01 -19.97
CA LEU A 141 6.38 25.18 -20.96
C LEU A 141 6.80 23.83 -20.38
N LEU A 142 7.37 23.82 -19.18
CA LEU A 142 7.73 22.59 -18.47
C LEU A 142 6.49 21.74 -18.18
N MET A 143 5.42 22.33 -17.65
CA MET A 143 4.16 21.62 -17.39
C MET A 143 3.55 21.06 -18.67
N ALA A 144 3.54 21.82 -19.77
CA ALA A 144 3.06 21.34 -21.06
C ALA A 144 3.86 20.13 -21.58
N THR A 145 5.19 20.17 -21.44
CA THR A 145 6.04 19.02 -21.84
C THR A 145 5.82 17.79 -20.94
N LEU A 146 5.52 17.99 -19.65
CA LEU A 146 5.18 16.92 -18.71
C LEU A 146 3.82 16.29 -19.04
N GLU A 147 2.80 17.09 -19.32
CA GLU A 147 1.44 16.64 -19.66
C GLU A 147 1.41 15.81 -20.96
N ILE A 148 2.13 16.28 -21.99
CA ILE A 148 2.25 15.58 -23.27
C ILE A 148 3.22 14.37 -23.15
N LYS A 149 3.97 14.27 -22.06
CA LYS A 149 5.04 13.29 -21.83
C LYS A 149 6.12 13.35 -22.93
N ASN A 150 6.39 14.55 -23.46
CA ASN A 150 7.42 14.76 -24.47
C ASN A 150 8.81 14.79 -23.82
N LYS A 151 9.43 13.62 -23.75
CA LYS A 151 10.71 13.40 -23.07
C LYS A 151 11.87 14.23 -23.63
N LEU A 152 11.94 14.43 -24.95
CA LEU A 152 13.08 15.11 -25.57
C LEU A 152 13.08 16.59 -25.21
N ASP A 153 11.95 17.26 -25.43
CA ASP A 153 11.78 18.69 -25.15
C ASP A 153 11.91 18.97 -23.66
N PHE A 154 11.31 18.11 -22.81
CA PHE A 154 11.46 18.22 -21.36
C PHE A 154 12.93 18.16 -20.92
N LEU A 155 13.70 17.17 -21.40
CA LEU A 155 15.11 17.04 -21.04
C LEU A 155 15.95 18.19 -21.60
N TYR A 156 15.59 18.73 -22.77
CA TYR A 156 16.23 19.91 -23.32
C TYR A 156 16.02 21.13 -22.40
N LEU A 157 14.79 21.39 -21.97
CA LEU A 157 14.47 22.48 -21.06
C LEU A 157 15.19 22.33 -19.72
N ILE A 158 15.21 21.13 -19.13
CA ILE A 158 15.94 20.88 -17.88
C ILE A 158 17.45 21.16 -18.03
N ARG A 159 18.06 20.77 -19.15
CA ARG A 159 19.48 21.08 -19.40
C ARG A 159 19.72 22.58 -19.52
N GLN A 160 18.80 23.31 -20.15
CA GLN A 160 18.87 24.77 -20.21
C GLN A 160 18.76 25.38 -18.82
N CYS A 161 17.80 24.93 -18.00
CA CYS A 161 17.64 25.37 -16.61
C CYS A 161 18.93 25.20 -15.81
N ILE A 162 19.56 24.02 -15.90
CA ILE A 162 20.85 23.73 -15.26
C ILE A 162 21.94 24.67 -15.80
N ARG A 163 22.06 24.81 -17.13
CA ARG A 163 23.10 25.63 -17.77
C ARG A 163 23.01 27.11 -17.40
N CYS A 164 21.80 27.63 -17.25
CA CYS A 164 21.56 29.03 -16.92
C CYS A 164 21.41 29.29 -15.42
N ASN A 165 21.53 28.26 -14.57
CA ASN A 165 21.24 28.34 -13.13
C ASN A 165 19.86 28.96 -12.84
N LEU A 166 18.85 28.57 -13.62
CA LEU A 166 17.47 29.00 -13.46
C LEU A 166 16.63 27.82 -13.00
N LEU A 167 15.81 28.03 -11.97
CA LEU A 167 14.89 27.01 -11.45
C LEU A 167 13.43 27.43 -11.74
N PRO A 168 12.56 26.48 -12.13
CA PRO A 168 11.12 26.74 -12.22
C PRO A 168 10.51 27.01 -10.84
N SER A 169 9.23 27.40 -10.79
CA SER A 169 8.56 27.59 -9.50
C SER A 169 8.56 26.29 -8.70
N ASN A 170 8.49 26.40 -7.37
CA ASN A 170 8.60 25.27 -6.45
C ASN A 170 7.69 24.08 -6.81
N GLU A 171 6.44 24.34 -7.17
CA GLU A 171 5.46 23.29 -7.52
C GLU A 171 5.82 22.57 -8.83
N VAL A 172 6.18 23.33 -9.85
CA VAL A 172 6.63 22.79 -11.15
C VAL A 172 7.94 22.04 -10.97
N PHE A 173 8.86 22.58 -10.16
CA PHE A 173 10.13 21.95 -9.89
C PHE A 173 9.96 20.57 -9.23
N VAL A 174 9.14 20.47 -8.18
CA VAL A 174 8.82 19.17 -7.56
C VAL A 174 8.21 18.19 -8.58
N SER A 175 7.34 18.68 -9.48
CA SER A 175 6.74 17.85 -10.54
C SER A 175 7.78 17.34 -11.53
N CYS A 176 8.72 18.20 -11.95
CA CYS A 176 9.88 17.85 -12.77
C CYS A 176 10.76 16.79 -12.08
N LEU A 177 11.05 16.96 -10.78
CA LEU A 177 11.87 16.02 -10.00
C LEU A 177 11.22 14.64 -9.89
N LYS A 178 9.90 14.60 -9.61
CA LYS A 178 9.12 13.35 -9.64
C LYS A 178 9.21 12.68 -11.01
N TYR A 179 9.01 13.43 -12.08
CA TYR A 179 9.10 12.88 -13.43
C TYR A 179 10.51 12.34 -13.77
N LEU A 180 11.57 13.09 -13.42
CA LEU A 180 12.96 12.65 -13.60
C LEU A 180 13.27 11.37 -12.80
N SER A 181 12.77 11.27 -11.56
CA SER A 181 12.94 10.05 -10.74
C SER A 181 12.24 8.83 -11.34
N ALA A 182 11.04 9.01 -11.90
CA ALA A 182 10.32 7.94 -12.60
C ALA A 182 11.00 7.54 -13.92
N GLN A 183 11.61 8.50 -14.63
CA GLN A 183 12.36 8.27 -15.87
C GLN A 183 13.80 7.78 -15.66
N ARG A 184 14.22 7.55 -14.42
CA ARG A 184 15.55 7.04 -14.04
C ARG A 184 16.71 7.97 -14.43
N LYS A 185 16.47 9.28 -14.39
CA LYS A 185 17.40 10.31 -14.86
C LYS A 185 18.27 10.87 -13.74
N LEU A 186 19.16 10.01 -13.22
CA LEU A 186 20.02 10.33 -12.08
C LEU A 186 20.96 11.52 -12.33
N GLN A 187 21.63 11.57 -13.48
CA GLN A 187 22.56 12.65 -13.82
C GLN A 187 21.89 14.02 -13.79
N GLN A 188 20.64 14.12 -14.28
CA GLN A 188 19.89 15.37 -14.26
C GLN A 188 19.47 15.75 -12.83
N LEU A 189 19.11 14.76 -11.99
CA LEU A 189 18.81 15.01 -10.57
C LEU A 189 20.04 15.50 -9.80
N GLU A 190 21.22 14.93 -10.08
CA GLU A 190 22.48 15.34 -9.45
C GLU A 190 22.90 16.75 -9.86
N ALA A 191 22.79 17.06 -11.16
CA ALA A 191 23.05 18.40 -11.66
C ALA A 191 22.08 19.43 -11.06
N LEU A 192 20.79 19.09 -10.95
CA LEU A 192 19.80 19.97 -10.30
C LEU A 192 20.06 20.14 -8.80
N ALA A 193 20.51 19.10 -8.10
CA ALA A 193 20.89 19.20 -6.70
C ALA A 193 22.12 20.13 -6.52
N GLU A 194 23.11 20.04 -7.40
CA GLU A 194 24.24 20.96 -7.44
C GLU A 194 23.78 22.40 -7.72
N THR A 195 22.91 22.64 -8.71
CA THR A 195 22.33 23.96 -8.97
C THR A 195 21.57 24.49 -7.73
N CYS A 196 20.80 23.65 -7.04
CA CYS A 196 20.12 24.04 -5.80
C CYS A 196 21.11 24.44 -4.69
N ARG A 197 22.25 23.75 -4.58
CA ARG A 197 23.31 24.10 -3.62
C ARG A 197 23.99 25.42 -3.98
N GLN A 198 24.32 25.63 -5.25
CA GLN A 198 24.96 26.87 -5.73
C GLN A 198 24.08 28.11 -5.56
N LEU A 199 22.76 27.94 -5.72
CA LEU A 199 21.78 29.01 -5.53
C LEU A 199 21.31 29.17 -4.08
N GLU A 200 21.85 28.38 -3.14
CA GLU A 200 21.39 28.29 -1.74
C GLU A 200 19.86 28.10 -1.64
N HIS A 201 19.29 27.37 -2.59
CA HIS A 201 17.84 27.21 -2.68
C HIS A 201 17.34 26.39 -1.48
N PRO A 202 16.19 26.74 -0.86
CA PRO A 202 15.64 26.02 0.30
C PRO A 202 15.46 24.51 0.09
N PHE A 203 15.36 24.06 -1.15
CA PHE A 203 15.17 22.65 -1.51
C PHE A 203 16.38 21.78 -1.21
N SER A 204 17.59 22.34 -1.21
CA SER A 204 18.81 21.62 -0.81
C SER A 204 18.67 21.10 0.63
N GLN A 205 18.18 21.95 1.54
CA GLN A 205 17.91 21.57 2.94
C GLN A 205 16.60 20.79 3.08
N THR A 206 15.51 21.29 2.49
CA THR A 206 14.17 20.70 2.62
C THR A 206 14.14 19.24 2.19
N TYR A 207 14.79 18.90 1.08
CA TYR A 207 14.80 17.55 0.51
C TYR A 207 16.16 16.84 0.64
N ALA A 208 17.04 17.30 1.53
CA ALA A 208 18.34 16.70 1.79
C ALA A 208 19.13 16.38 0.50
N ASP A 209 19.42 17.42 -0.29
CA ASP A 209 20.05 17.32 -1.62
C ASP A 209 19.29 16.38 -2.58
N LEU A 210 17.96 16.50 -2.55
CA LEU A 210 17.03 15.74 -3.37
C LEU A 210 17.11 14.21 -3.14
N ALA A 211 17.54 13.78 -1.95
CA ALA A 211 17.73 12.37 -1.61
C ALA A 211 16.48 11.48 -1.88
N PRO A 212 15.23 11.90 -1.57
CA PRO A 212 14.05 11.08 -1.88
C PRO A 212 13.89 10.82 -3.39
N PHE A 213 14.17 11.81 -4.24
CA PHE A 213 14.06 11.69 -5.69
C PHE A 213 15.19 10.83 -6.28
N ARG A 214 16.42 11.02 -5.78
CA ARG A 214 17.58 10.21 -6.17
C ARG A 214 17.40 8.75 -5.77
N ALA A 215 16.89 8.48 -4.57
CA ALA A 215 16.59 7.14 -4.08
C ALA A 215 15.60 6.42 -5.01
N ILE A 216 14.48 7.07 -5.39
CA ILE A 216 13.52 6.49 -6.35
C ILE A 216 14.17 6.24 -7.71
N ALA A 217 15.00 7.17 -8.21
CA ALA A 217 15.69 6.99 -9.50
C ALA A 217 16.67 5.80 -9.48
N LEU A 218 17.45 5.68 -8.41
CA LEU A 218 18.39 4.57 -8.17
C LEU A 218 17.67 3.24 -8.02
N TRP A 219 16.56 3.24 -7.28
CA TRP A 219 15.70 2.08 -7.11
C TRP A 219 15.19 1.56 -8.44
N ASN A 220 14.63 2.46 -9.26
CA ASN A 220 14.15 2.14 -10.60
C ASN A 220 15.28 1.67 -11.54
N ASN A 221 16.54 2.06 -11.30
CA ASN A 221 17.70 1.56 -12.04
C ASN A 221 18.18 0.17 -11.61
N GLY A 222 17.61 -0.41 -10.55
CA GLY A 222 18.02 -1.73 -10.02
C GLY A 222 19.11 -1.67 -8.95
N ASN A 223 19.57 -0.47 -8.56
CA ASN A 223 20.59 -0.29 -7.52
C ASN A 223 19.91 -0.14 -6.14
N ALA A 224 19.28 -1.23 -5.68
CA ALA A 224 18.44 -1.23 -4.49
C ALA A 224 19.21 -0.85 -3.20
N ASP A 225 20.41 -1.37 -3.02
CA ASP A 225 21.30 -1.08 -1.88
C ASP A 225 21.67 0.41 -1.80
N VAL A 226 22.11 0.98 -2.92
CA VAL A 226 22.47 2.41 -3.00
C VAL A 226 21.23 3.29 -2.82
N ALA A 227 20.08 2.88 -3.36
CA ALA A 227 18.82 3.60 -3.20
C ALA A 227 18.40 3.69 -1.73
N LEU A 228 18.42 2.55 -1.03
CA LEU A 228 18.09 2.47 0.40
C LEU A 228 19.05 3.27 1.26
N MET A 229 20.37 3.18 1.01
CA MET A 229 21.37 3.97 1.72
C MET A 229 21.24 5.47 1.47
N THR A 230 20.92 5.87 0.23
CA THR A 230 20.68 7.27 -0.13
C THR A 230 19.48 7.82 0.63
N LEU A 231 18.39 7.04 0.70
CA LEU A 231 17.20 7.42 1.44
C LEU A 231 17.48 7.49 2.94
N HIS A 232 18.20 6.51 3.50
CA HIS A 232 18.60 6.47 4.92
C HIS A 232 19.36 7.73 5.32
N ARG A 233 20.44 8.05 4.60
CA ARG A 233 21.29 9.23 4.87
C ARG A 233 20.54 10.55 4.74
N GLY A 234 19.67 10.67 3.73
CA GLY A 234 18.86 11.86 3.52
C GLY A 234 17.66 11.99 4.47
N TYR A 235 17.30 10.91 5.18
CA TYR A 235 16.08 10.86 5.98
C TYR A 235 16.12 11.88 7.12
N GLY A 236 17.19 11.88 7.92
CA GLY A 236 17.31 12.76 9.08
C GLY A 236 17.25 14.25 8.74
N VAL A 237 17.91 14.65 7.65
CA VAL A 237 17.86 16.04 7.17
C VAL A 237 16.45 16.38 6.67
N SER A 238 15.80 15.47 5.94
CA SER A 238 14.43 15.65 5.44
C SER A 238 13.40 15.79 6.57
N MET A 239 13.68 15.29 7.78
CA MET A 239 12.77 15.39 8.94
C MET A 239 12.66 16.80 9.52
N THR A 240 13.57 17.72 9.17
CA THR A 240 13.56 19.12 9.66
C THR A 240 12.39 19.93 9.11
N SER A 241 11.89 19.58 7.93
CA SER A 241 10.76 20.24 7.27
C SER A 241 9.57 19.28 7.11
N GLU A 242 8.35 19.80 7.17
CA GLU A 242 7.16 18.96 6.96
C GLU A 242 7.11 18.40 5.53
N GLU A 243 7.47 19.21 4.53
CA GLU A 243 7.47 18.81 3.12
C GLU A 243 8.54 17.75 2.83
N GLY A 244 9.76 17.94 3.35
CA GLY A 244 10.85 16.97 3.27
C GLY A 244 10.45 15.63 3.87
N ARG A 245 9.89 15.65 5.09
CA ARG A 245 9.38 14.46 5.77
C ARG A 245 8.31 13.76 4.96
N ARG A 246 7.35 14.51 4.40
CA ARG A 246 6.28 13.95 3.56
C ARG A 246 6.85 13.27 2.31
N MET A 247 7.85 13.89 1.68
CA MET A 247 8.50 13.36 0.48
C MET A 247 9.36 12.12 0.78
N ALA A 248 10.18 12.15 1.83
CA ALA A 248 10.99 11.00 2.25
C ALA A 248 10.11 9.80 2.62
N ARG A 249 9.03 10.04 3.38
CA ARG A 249 8.01 9.02 3.69
C ARG A 249 7.31 8.49 2.44
N SER A 250 7.01 9.35 1.47
CA SER A 250 6.43 8.93 0.19
C SER A 250 7.38 8.04 -0.60
N ALA A 251 8.66 8.43 -0.72
CA ALA A 251 9.68 7.63 -1.39
C ALA A 251 9.87 6.27 -0.71
N PHE A 252 9.95 6.26 0.62
CA PHE A 252 10.08 5.03 1.40
C PHE A 252 8.89 4.09 1.17
N ARG A 253 7.66 4.64 1.17
CA ARG A 253 6.44 3.85 0.88
C ARG A 253 6.48 3.25 -0.51
N THR A 254 6.82 4.03 -1.54
CA THR A 254 6.91 3.55 -2.93
C THR A 254 7.92 2.41 -3.06
N ILE A 255 9.12 2.58 -2.49
CA ILE A 255 10.14 1.52 -2.48
C ILE A 255 9.62 0.27 -1.75
N SER A 256 8.95 0.43 -0.61
CA SER A 256 8.39 -0.70 0.15
C SER A 256 7.33 -1.48 -0.63
N GLU A 257 6.45 -0.76 -1.34
CA GLU A 257 5.42 -1.36 -2.20
C GLU A 257 6.02 -2.12 -3.38
N GLU A 258 7.04 -1.56 -4.03
CA GLU A 258 7.70 -2.19 -5.17
C GLU A 258 8.60 -3.38 -4.76
N THR A 259 9.19 -3.35 -3.56
CA THR A 259 10.05 -4.43 -3.06
C THR A 259 9.31 -5.76 -3.03
N LEU A 260 8.08 -5.78 -2.48
CA LEU A 260 7.28 -7.00 -2.43
C LEU A 260 6.75 -7.43 -3.80
N ALA A 261 6.50 -6.47 -4.71
CA ALA A 261 6.12 -6.81 -6.08
C ALA A 261 7.24 -7.53 -6.84
N GLN A 262 8.51 -7.17 -6.58
CA GLN A 262 9.68 -7.80 -7.20
C GLN A 262 10.07 -9.15 -6.54
N LYS A 263 9.50 -9.49 -5.38
CA LYS A 263 9.75 -10.73 -4.62
C LYS A 263 11.23 -10.99 -4.29
N SER A 264 12.00 -9.94 -4.06
CA SER A 264 13.41 -10.09 -3.65
C SER A 264 13.54 -10.07 -2.13
N GLU A 265 13.60 -11.24 -1.51
CA GLU A 265 13.78 -11.38 -0.06
C GLU A 265 15.03 -10.63 0.45
N ALA A 266 16.15 -10.76 -0.25
CA ALA A 266 17.38 -10.06 0.09
C ALA A 266 17.19 -8.54 0.21
N VAL A 267 16.37 -7.95 -0.66
CA VAL A 267 16.08 -6.51 -0.63
C VAL A 267 15.09 -6.19 0.49
N LEU A 268 14.15 -7.09 0.80
CA LEU A 268 13.25 -6.93 1.94
C LEU A 268 14.01 -6.91 3.27
N VAL A 269 15.01 -7.77 3.45
CA VAL A 269 15.88 -7.79 4.64
C VAL A 269 16.59 -6.44 4.81
N SER A 270 17.23 -5.94 3.75
CA SER A 270 17.87 -4.62 3.79
C SER A 270 16.86 -3.49 4.03
N LEU A 271 15.66 -3.55 3.46
CA LEU A 271 14.60 -2.58 3.71
C LEU A 271 14.14 -2.59 5.18
N LEU A 272 13.99 -3.78 5.78
CA LEU A 272 13.67 -3.95 7.21
C LEU A 272 14.75 -3.34 8.09
N GLU A 273 16.02 -3.60 7.80
CA GLU A 273 17.16 -3.07 8.54
C GLU A 273 17.21 -1.54 8.47
N VAL A 274 16.97 -0.96 7.28
CA VAL A 274 16.86 0.49 7.08
C VAL A 274 15.68 1.06 7.86
N ALA A 275 14.50 0.44 7.80
CA ALA A 275 13.34 0.90 8.56
C ALA A 275 13.61 0.93 10.07
N ARG A 276 14.26 -0.13 10.59
CA ARG A 276 14.67 -0.23 12.00
C ARG A 276 15.74 0.80 12.36
N ALA A 277 16.68 1.10 11.46
CA ALA A 277 17.69 2.14 11.67
C ALA A 277 17.05 3.53 11.74
N ILE A 278 16.21 3.88 10.76
CA ILE A 278 15.46 5.16 10.73
C ILE A 278 14.61 5.32 12.01
N HIS A 279 13.90 4.26 12.43
CA HIS A 279 13.10 4.34 13.65
C HIS A 279 13.97 4.53 14.91
N ARG A 280 15.13 3.87 15.01
CA ARG A 280 16.05 4.06 16.14
C ARG A 280 16.61 5.47 16.19
N GLU A 281 17.01 6.02 15.05
CA GLU A 281 17.67 7.33 14.92
C GLU A 281 16.69 8.51 15.01
N HIS A 282 15.50 8.39 14.42
CA HIS A 282 14.55 9.50 14.26
C HIS A 282 13.21 9.30 14.96
N LYS A 283 13.02 8.17 15.66
CA LYS A 283 11.76 7.80 16.33
C LYS A 283 10.54 7.85 15.41
N ASP A 284 10.77 7.58 14.12
CA ASP A 284 9.69 7.60 13.13
C ASP A 284 9.12 6.19 12.94
N ILE A 285 8.01 5.89 13.63
CA ILE A 285 7.33 4.59 13.49
C ILE A 285 6.68 4.40 12.11
N PHE A 286 6.49 5.47 11.33
CA PHE A 286 5.81 5.41 10.04
C PHE A 286 6.54 4.48 9.05
N VAL A 287 7.88 4.49 9.03
CA VAL A 287 8.65 3.65 8.09
C VAL A 287 8.48 2.17 8.42
N VAL A 288 8.50 1.81 9.70
CA VAL A 288 8.25 0.44 10.17
C VAL A 288 6.82 0.04 9.83
N ALA A 289 5.84 0.92 10.05
CA ALA A 289 4.45 0.68 9.69
C ALA A 289 4.25 0.47 8.18
N CYS A 290 5.03 1.15 7.33
CA CYS A 290 5.02 0.94 5.88
C CYS A 290 5.48 -0.47 5.53
N VAL A 291 6.64 -0.91 6.04
CA VAL A 291 7.14 -2.27 5.77
C VAL A 291 6.19 -3.32 6.33
N TRP A 292 5.74 -3.14 7.58
CA TRP A 292 4.76 -4.03 8.21
C TRP A 292 3.52 -4.21 7.36
N LYS A 293 2.90 -3.12 6.88
CA LYS A 293 1.66 -3.19 6.09
C LYS A 293 1.87 -4.03 4.82
N GLN A 294 3.01 -3.85 4.15
CA GLN A 294 3.31 -4.58 2.94
C GLN A 294 3.53 -6.07 3.25
N CYS A 295 4.38 -6.38 4.23
CA CYS A 295 4.67 -7.76 4.62
C CYS A 295 3.42 -8.50 5.13
N PHE A 296 2.59 -7.81 5.92
CA PHE A 296 1.35 -8.36 6.45
C PHE A 296 0.36 -8.72 5.34
N ALA A 297 0.24 -7.85 4.33
CA ALA A 297 -0.63 -8.04 3.18
C ALA A 297 -0.10 -9.07 2.16
N SER A 298 1.14 -9.52 2.30
CA SER A 298 1.77 -10.51 1.41
C SER A 298 1.12 -11.88 1.56
N ASP A 299 1.13 -12.64 0.47
CA ASP A 299 0.70 -14.04 0.43
C ASP A 299 1.82 -15.00 0.90
N TRP A 300 3.05 -14.51 1.04
CA TRP A 300 4.21 -15.32 1.41
C TRP A 300 4.36 -15.47 2.92
N PHE A 301 4.50 -16.71 3.39
CA PHE A 301 4.61 -17.00 4.82
C PHE A 301 5.79 -16.29 5.50
N CYS A 302 6.97 -16.22 4.87
CA CYS A 302 8.15 -15.54 5.42
C CYS A 302 7.92 -14.04 5.66
N ASP A 303 7.22 -13.38 4.73
CA ASP A 303 6.84 -11.97 4.87
C ASP A 303 5.85 -11.79 6.03
N GLN A 304 4.86 -12.67 6.12
CA GLN A 304 3.87 -12.63 7.20
C GLN A 304 4.52 -12.84 8.56
N LYS A 305 5.48 -13.76 8.67
CA LYS A 305 6.28 -13.97 9.88
C LYS A 305 7.07 -12.71 10.26
N SER A 306 7.71 -12.07 9.28
CA SER A 306 8.42 -10.80 9.49
C SER A 306 7.47 -9.69 9.96
N ALA A 307 6.24 -9.66 9.44
CA ALA A 307 5.21 -8.73 9.90
C ALA A 307 4.78 -9.00 11.35
N SER A 308 4.60 -10.26 11.74
CA SER A 308 4.30 -10.63 13.13
C SER A 308 5.44 -10.22 14.07
N GLU A 309 6.70 -10.49 13.70
CA GLU A 309 7.86 -10.08 14.50
C GLU A 309 7.93 -8.55 14.68
N LEU A 310 7.67 -7.77 13.63
CA LEU A 310 7.58 -6.31 13.75
C LEU A 310 6.43 -5.88 14.66
N PHE A 311 5.26 -6.50 14.53
CA PHE A 311 4.09 -6.17 15.33
C PHE A 311 4.31 -6.44 16.82
N GLU A 312 4.89 -7.59 17.17
CA GLU A 312 5.22 -7.97 18.54
C GLU A 312 6.29 -7.05 19.14
N HIS A 313 7.31 -6.69 18.34
CA HIS A 313 8.44 -5.91 18.83
C HIS A 313 8.11 -4.43 19.11
N TYR A 314 7.23 -3.82 18.33
CA TYR A 314 6.95 -2.38 18.41
C TYR A 314 5.55 -2.09 18.97
N LYS A 315 5.46 -1.73 20.26
CA LYS A 315 4.19 -1.33 20.89
C LYS A 315 3.54 -0.11 20.18
N GLU A 316 4.35 0.86 19.76
CA GLU A 316 3.87 2.01 18.98
C GLU A 316 3.20 1.59 17.65
N LEU A 317 3.66 0.50 17.04
CA LEU A 317 3.05 -0.07 15.84
C LEU A 317 1.69 -0.67 16.18
N GLN A 318 1.57 -1.41 17.29
CA GLN A 318 0.30 -1.97 17.75
C GLN A 318 -0.76 -0.88 17.96
N GLU A 319 -0.40 0.22 18.62
CA GLU A 319 -1.29 1.37 18.85
C GLU A 319 -1.64 2.11 17.55
N LEU A 320 -0.71 2.18 16.58
CA LEU A 320 -0.96 2.79 15.28
C LEU A 320 -1.91 1.94 14.44
N VAL A 321 -1.72 0.63 14.42
CA VAL A 321 -2.55 -0.33 13.70
C VAL A 321 -3.96 -0.38 14.30
N GLU A 322 -4.08 -0.36 15.63
CA GLU A 322 -5.37 -0.30 16.34
C GLU A 322 -6.18 0.94 15.92
N ARG A 323 -5.56 2.12 15.99
CA ARG A 323 -6.20 3.39 15.55
C ARG A 323 -6.60 3.39 14.07
N ARG A 324 -5.98 2.53 13.25
CA ARG A 324 -6.24 2.42 11.81
C ARG A 324 -6.97 1.13 11.43
N ALA A 325 -7.47 0.36 12.40
CA ALA A 325 -8.06 -0.95 12.19
C ALA A 325 -9.13 -0.94 11.09
N SER A 326 -10.10 -0.02 11.17
CA SER A 326 -11.17 0.10 10.19
C SER A 326 -10.65 0.40 8.78
N SER A 327 -9.69 1.33 8.65
CA SER A 327 -9.10 1.70 7.35
C SER A 327 -8.29 0.56 6.74
N LEU A 328 -7.52 -0.17 7.56
CA LEU A 328 -6.76 -1.35 7.13
C LEU A 328 -7.70 -2.47 6.70
N CYS A 329 -8.71 -2.77 7.51
CA CYS A 329 -9.72 -3.78 7.21
C CYS A 329 -10.43 -3.48 5.89
N SER A 330 -10.95 -2.26 5.71
CA SER A 330 -11.55 -1.84 4.44
C SER A 330 -10.58 -1.94 3.26
N SER A 331 -9.30 -1.58 3.46
CA SER A 331 -8.27 -1.70 2.42
C SER A 331 -7.97 -3.15 2.02
N PHE A 332 -8.03 -4.10 2.95
CA PHE A 332 -7.82 -5.53 2.65
C PHE A 332 -9.05 -6.15 2.01
N LEU A 333 -10.25 -5.83 2.51
CA LEU A 333 -11.52 -6.26 1.94
C LEU A 333 -11.72 -5.75 0.51
N ALA A 334 -11.34 -4.50 0.22
CA ALA A 334 -11.39 -3.94 -1.13
C ALA A 334 -10.48 -4.68 -2.14
N ARG A 335 -9.46 -5.40 -1.66
CA ARG A 335 -8.58 -6.26 -2.46
C ARG A 335 -8.99 -7.73 -2.42
N ASN A 336 -10.18 -8.05 -1.87
CA ASN A 336 -10.67 -9.40 -1.60
C ASN A 336 -9.70 -10.24 -0.73
N ASN A 337 -8.82 -9.61 0.05
CA ASN A 337 -7.88 -10.31 0.93
C ASN A 337 -8.53 -10.54 2.30
N VAL A 338 -9.48 -11.48 2.33
CA VAL A 338 -10.20 -11.88 3.55
C VAL A 338 -9.27 -12.55 4.56
N ASP A 339 -8.25 -13.27 4.08
CA ASP A 339 -7.24 -13.92 4.93
C ASP A 339 -6.46 -12.92 5.78
N ALA A 340 -6.01 -11.80 5.19
CA ALA A 340 -5.36 -10.73 5.94
C ALA A 340 -6.28 -10.12 7.02
N VAL A 341 -7.59 -10.07 6.79
CA VAL A 341 -8.55 -9.60 7.82
C VAL A 341 -8.67 -10.59 8.95
N HIS A 342 -8.74 -11.90 8.67
CA HIS A 342 -8.72 -12.93 9.71
C HIS A 342 -7.43 -12.86 10.54
N ARG A 343 -6.26 -12.75 9.90
CA ARG A 343 -4.98 -12.57 10.59
C ARG A 343 -4.94 -11.28 11.43
N LEU A 344 -5.59 -10.21 10.96
CA LEU A 344 -5.66 -8.95 11.70
C LEU A 344 -6.52 -9.08 12.96
N ILE A 345 -7.65 -9.79 12.85
CA ILE A 345 -8.50 -10.13 13.99
C ILE A 345 -7.74 -11.00 15.00
N GLU A 346 -7.01 -12.02 14.53
CA GLU A 346 -6.17 -12.87 15.39
C GLU A 346 -5.11 -12.04 16.14
N ALA A 347 -4.42 -11.13 15.45
CA ALA A 347 -3.46 -10.23 16.07
C ALA A 347 -4.10 -9.34 17.15
N PHE A 348 -5.28 -8.77 16.88
CA PHE A 348 -5.99 -7.95 17.87
C PHE A 348 -6.46 -8.76 19.09
N LEU A 349 -6.87 -10.01 18.89
CA LEU A 349 -7.25 -10.90 19.99
C LEU A 349 -6.05 -11.25 20.87
N GLN A 350 -4.91 -11.59 20.25
CA GLN A 350 -3.66 -11.90 20.97
C GLN A 350 -3.18 -10.74 21.85
N HIS A 351 -3.36 -9.50 21.37
CA HIS A 351 -2.94 -8.27 22.07
C HIS A 351 -4.07 -7.59 22.87
N GLN A 352 -5.21 -8.27 23.08
CA GLN A 352 -6.36 -7.77 23.87
C GLN A 352 -6.98 -6.46 23.35
N GLN A 353 -6.84 -6.14 22.06
CA GLN A 353 -7.38 -4.94 21.40
C GLN A 353 -8.84 -5.14 20.96
N ARG A 354 -9.75 -5.32 21.91
CA ARG A 354 -11.15 -5.72 21.66
C ARG A 354 -11.95 -4.74 20.80
N LEU A 355 -11.73 -3.42 20.95
CA LEU A 355 -12.44 -2.39 20.17
C LEU A 355 -12.09 -2.48 18.67
N ALA A 356 -10.82 -2.64 18.34
CA ALA A 356 -10.36 -2.83 16.98
C ALA A 356 -10.86 -4.16 16.39
N CYS A 357 -10.84 -5.22 17.20
CA CYS A 357 -11.39 -6.52 16.82
C CYS A 357 -12.89 -6.46 16.46
N SER A 358 -13.71 -5.85 17.33
CA SER A 358 -15.15 -5.65 17.08
C SER A 358 -15.41 -4.84 15.81
N SER A 359 -14.61 -3.79 15.57
CA SER A 359 -14.69 -2.98 14.35
C SER A 359 -14.38 -3.81 13.10
N CYS A 360 -13.35 -4.66 13.14
CA CYS A 360 -12.99 -5.54 12.04
C CYS A 360 -14.05 -6.62 11.78
N LEU A 361 -14.61 -7.25 12.82
CA LEU A 361 -15.69 -8.23 12.68
C LEU A 361 -16.94 -7.60 12.05
N SER A 362 -17.29 -6.39 12.47
CA SER A 362 -18.41 -5.64 11.90
C SER A 362 -18.22 -5.37 10.40
N LEU A 363 -17.02 -4.94 10.00
CA LEU A 363 -16.70 -4.71 8.58
C LEU A 363 -16.65 -6.00 7.77
N LEU A 364 -16.12 -7.07 8.34
CA LEU A 364 -16.08 -8.39 7.72
C LEU A 364 -17.50 -8.94 7.52
N PHE A 365 -18.38 -8.79 8.51
CA PHE A 365 -19.79 -9.14 8.40
C PHE A 365 -20.46 -8.39 7.24
N ASN A 366 -20.33 -7.06 7.21
CA ASN A 366 -20.92 -6.24 6.14
C ASN A 366 -20.41 -6.67 4.75
N TYR A 367 -19.13 -6.98 4.63
CA TYR A 367 -18.54 -7.46 3.38
C TYR A 367 -19.12 -8.82 2.94
N GLN A 368 -19.30 -9.77 3.86
CA GLN A 368 -19.89 -11.08 3.53
C GLN A 368 -21.40 -11.00 3.29
N TYR A 369 -22.10 -10.11 4.00
CA TYR A 369 -23.52 -9.81 3.78
C TYR A 369 -23.75 -9.30 2.36
N MET A 370 -22.94 -8.35 1.89
CA MET A 370 -23.01 -7.83 0.51
C MET A 370 -22.74 -8.91 -0.55
N ARG A 371 -22.01 -9.97 -0.20
CA ARG A 371 -21.76 -11.13 -1.05
C ARG A 371 -22.84 -12.21 -0.95
N LYS A 372 -23.86 -12.01 -0.09
CA LYS A 372 -24.92 -12.96 0.23
C LYS A 372 -24.40 -14.32 0.73
N ASP A 373 -23.24 -14.33 1.39
CA ASP A 373 -22.65 -15.55 1.94
C ASP A 373 -23.19 -15.81 3.35
N LEU A 374 -24.32 -16.50 3.43
CA LEU A 374 -24.99 -16.81 4.70
C LEU A 374 -24.09 -17.62 5.64
N ARG A 375 -23.33 -18.59 5.10
CA ARG A 375 -22.45 -19.43 5.90
C ARG A 375 -21.35 -18.60 6.56
N ALA A 376 -20.70 -17.74 5.79
CA ALA A 376 -19.67 -16.85 6.35
C ALA A 376 -20.26 -15.88 7.38
N CYS A 377 -21.44 -15.30 7.12
CA CYS A 377 -22.13 -14.45 8.09
C CYS A 377 -22.44 -15.19 9.39
N ALA A 378 -22.90 -16.44 9.31
CA ALA A 378 -23.24 -17.25 10.48
C ALA A 378 -22.02 -17.59 11.34
N GLU A 379 -20.89 -17.91 10.72
CA GLU A 379 -19.62 -18.12 11.44
C GLU A 379 -19.12 -16.84 12.11
N ILE A 380 -19.30 -15.67 11.48
CA ILE A 380 -18.93 -14.38 12.08
C ILE A 380 -19.82 -14.07 13.27
N VAL A 381 -21.14 -14.24 13.16
CA VAL A 381 -22.09 -14.04 14.27
C VAL A 381 -21.78 -14.98 15.43
N LYS A 382 -21.48 -16.25 15.14
CA LYS A 382 -21.04 -17.22 16.14
C LYS A 382 -19.76 -16.76 16.84
N SER A 383 -18.75 -16.33 16.08
CA SER A 383 -17.50 -15.82 16.62
C SER A 383 -17.71 -14.56 17.49
N CYS A 384 -18.59 -13.65 17.06
CA CYS A 384 -18.96 -12.46 17.83
C CYS A 384 -19.62 -12.83 19.16
N SER A 385 -20.46 -13.86 19.17
CA SER A 385 -21.09 -14.38 20.39
C SER A 385 -20.08 -15.06 21.32
N GLU A 386 -19.15 -15.86 20.78
CA GLU A 386 -18.12 -16.55 21.58
C GLU A 386 -17.11 -15.57 22.18
N LEU A 387 -16.81 -14.47 21.48
CA LEU A 387 -15.87 -13.43 21.92
C LEU A 387 -16.52 -12.34 22.79
N GLU A 388 -17.82 -12.45 23.09
CA GLU A 388 -18.61 -11.45 23.83
C GLU A 388 -18.55 -10.05 23.18
N MET A 389 -18.53 -9.98 21.85
CA MET A 389 -18.52 -8.74 21.07
C MET A 389 -19.68 -8.76 20.06
N PRO A 390 -20.93 -8.65 20.52
CA PRO A 390 -22.10 -8.79 19.66
C PRO A 390 -22.12 -7.72 18.56
N LEU A 391 -22.63 -8.10 17.39
CA LEU A 391 -22.92 -7.17 16.31
C LEU A 391 -24.04 -6.20 16.71
N ASN A 392 -24.09 -5.05 16.05
CA ASN A 392 -25.15 -4.07 16.31
C ASN A 392 -26.54 -4.56 15.83
N GLU A 393 -27.60 -3.91 16.29
CA GLU A 393 -28.98 -4.31 15.97
C GLU A 393 -29.24 -4.37 14.45
N LEU A 394 -28.74 -3.39 13.70
CA LEU A 394 -28.86 -3.33 12.24
C LEU A 394 -28.24 -4.57 11.55
N GLN A 395 -27.07 -5.01 12.01
CA GLN A 395 -26.40 -6.20 11.47
C GLN A 395 -27.12 -7.48 11.84
N ASN A 396 -27.73 -7.54 13.02
CA ASN A 396 -28.57 -8.66 13.40
C ASN A 396 -29.83 -8.73 12.53
N GLU A 397 -30.45 -7.58 12.21
CA GLU A 397 -31.57 -7.51 11.25
C GLU A 397 -31.15 -7.94 9.83
N GLN A 398 -29.98 -7.48 9.38
CA GLN A 398 -29.38 -7.91 8.10
C GLN A 398 -29.13 -9.43 8.06
N PHE A 399 -28.63 -10.01 9.14
CA PHE A 399 -28.42 -11.45 9.22
C PHE A 399 -29.74 -12.22 9.11
N LEU A 400 -30.78 -11.75 9.79
CA LEU A 400 -32.13 -12.32 9.72
C LEU A 400 -32.72 -12.20 8.31
N SER A 401 -32.50 -11.08 7.62
CA SER A 401 -33.00 -10.90 6.25
C SER A 401 -32.39 -11.93 5.29
N LEU A 402 -31.10 -12.26 5.43
CA LEU A 402 -30.46 -13.30 4.62
C LEU A 402 -31.05 -14.70 4.83
N PHE A 403 -31.50 -15.02 6.06
CA PHE A 403 -32.18 -16.29 6.31
C PHE A 403 -33.57 -16.36 5.68
N LEU A 404 -34.31 -15.25 5.74
CA LEU A 404 -35.69 -15.18 5.21
C LEU A 404 -35.71 -15.19 3.68
N ASP A 405 -34.76 -14.51 3.02
CA ASP A 405 -34.68 -14.45 1.55
C ASP A 405 -34.29 -15.77 0.88
N GLN A 406 -33.77 -16.75 1.64
CA GLN A 406 -33.46 -18.09 1.11
C GLN A 406 -34.67 -19.03 1.08
N SER A 407 -35.82 -18.60 1.61
CA SER A 407 -37.02 -19.43 1.70
C SER A 407 -37.72 -19.66 0.36
N ASP A 408 -37.38 -18.89 -0.69
CA ASP A 408 -37.99 -18.99 -2.02
C ASP A 408 -37.01 -19.59 -3.04
N PRO A 409 -36.99 -20.92 -3.23
CA PRO A 409 -36.36 -21.52 -4.40
C PRO A 409 -37.29 -21.31 -5.60
N VAL A 410 -37.35 -20.09 -6.13
CA VAL A 410 -38.00 -19.83 -7.42
C VAL A 410 -36.93 -19.87 -8.51
N ASP A 411 -37.12 -20.82 -9.42
CA ASP A 411 -36.33 -21.09 -10.62
C ASP A 411 -35.68 -19.84 -11.22
N SER A 412 -34.36 -19.74 -11.14
CA SER A 412 -33.56 -18.81 -11.92
C SER A 412 -32.25 -19.46 -12.31
N SER A 413 -32.34 -20.24 -13.38
CA SER A 413 -31.22 -20.62 -14.23
C SER A 413 -30.40 -19.40 -14.66
N GLY A 414 -29.08 -19.47 -14.50
CA GLY A 414 -28.16 -18.66 -15.29
C GLY A 414 -27.34 -17.63 -14.52
N MET A 415 -26.30 -18.11 -13.82
CA MET A 415 -24.92 -17.55 -13.82
C MET A 415 -24.13 -18.16 -12.66
N ALA A 416 -23.84 -19.47 -12.75
CA ALA A 416 -22.85 -20.10 -11.88
C ALA A 416 -21.44 -19.73 -12.39
N SER A 417 -20.95 -18.54 -12.01
CA SER A 417 -19.55 -18.18 -12.18
C SER A 417 -18.72 -18.70 -11.00
N LYS A 418 -17.58 -19.28 -11.34
CA LYS A 418 -16.66 -20.01 -10.46
C LYS A 418 -16.19 -19.15 -9.27
N TYR A 419 -16.75 -19.38 -8.09
CA TYR A 419 -16.14 -18.92 -6.83
C TYR A 419 -15.72 -20.12 -5.99
N LYS A 420 -14.43 -20.19 -5.64
CA LYS A 420 -13.91 -21.19 -4.70
C LYS A 420 -14.54 -20.95 -3.33
N ALA A 421 -15.10 -22.00 -2.73
CA ALA A 421 -15.63 -21.96 -1.37
C ALA A 421 -14.53 -21.47 -0.38
N PRO A 422 -14.86 -20.56 0.54
CA PRO A 422 -13.92 -20.14 1.58
C PRO A 422 -13.57 -21.33 2.47
N LYS A 423 -12.29 -21.51 2.78
CA LYS A 423 -11.84 -22.46 3.81
C LYS A 423 -12.48 -22.04 5.13
N SER A 424 -13.05 -22.99 5.87
CA SER A 424 -13.55 -22.75 7.22
C SER A 424 -12.41 -22.26 8.11
N PHE A 425 -12.52 -21.04 8.63
CA PHE A 425 -11.59 -20.52 9.62
C PHE A 425 -12.14 -20.83 11.02
N GLN A 426 -11.33 -21.49 11.83
CA GLN A 426 -11.56 -21.64 13.26
C GLN A 426 -10.42 -20.88 13.94
N TYR A 427 -10.74 -19.77 14.61
CA TYR A 427 -9.76 -18.99 15.34
C TYR A 427 -9.09 -19.86 16.41
N LYS A 428 -7.75 -19.93 16.41
CA LYS A 428 -7.00 -20.65 17.45
C LYS A 428 -6.69 -19.70 18.60
N PHE A 429 -6.98 -20.17 19.80
CA PHE A 429 -6.72 -19.50 21.08
C PHE A 429 -5.26 -19.57 21.48
#